data_AF-A0A0M1J2X0-F1
#
_entry.id   AF-A0A0M1J2X0-F1
#
_cell.length_a   1.000
_cell.length_b   1.000
_cell.length_c   1.000
_cell.angle_alpha   90.00
_cell.angle_beta   90.00
_cell.angle_gamma   90.00
#
_symmetry.space_group_name_H-M   'P 1'
#
loop_
_entity.id
_entity.type
_entity.pdbx_description
1 polymer ?
#
loop_
_entity_poly.entity_id
_entity_poly.type
_entity_poly.pdbx_seq_one_letter_code
_entity_poly.pdbx_strand_id
1 'polypeptide(L)'
;MRELQSWRKWGTNQHRISMCETLEHMLTEDLAPTLMLEKVQALQQEWKLLNKEGNRINEALWQRFNTAADQIYAKCRPYLDEQNNMRELSRKARESLCQQVELFAKAVDWSQVNWKKVIHAVREVRATWEKLGAVDPRQQKSLNQRYHAAMRMLERPISQERAKNKALRQTLIEKAQTQAQNPDLIKAIKEIRQLQEQWHITVASKRNQEDSLWKAFRTACDQVFERRRGALQHQQEVIESQIKSLGVPG
;
A
#
# COMPACT_ATOMS: atom_id res chain seq x y z
N MET A 1 -48.93 -39.39 -25.08
CA MET A 1 -47.45 -39.37 -24.88
C MET A 1 -46.68 -38.69 -26.03
N ARG A 2 -47.01 -38.91 -27.32
CA ARG A 2 -46.30 -38.27 -28.46
C ARG A 2 -46.56 -36.76 -28.61
N GLU A 3 -47.76 -36.28 -28.29
CA GLU A 3 -48.12 -34.87 -28.42
C GLU A 3 -47.37 -33.96 -27.43
N LEU A 4 -47.26 -34.34 -26.15
CA LEU A 4 -46.51 -33.56 -25.15
C LEU A 4 -45.03 -33.38 -25.51
N GLN A 5 -44.42 -34.38 -26.16
CA GLN A 5 -43.05 -34.27 -26.68
C GLN A 5 -42.95 -33.36 -27.91
N SER A 6 -44.00 -33.26 -28.73
CA SER A 6 -44.04 -32.33 -29.87
C SER A 6 -44.21 -30.87 -29.43
N TRP A 7 -45.03 -30.59 -28.41
CA TRP A 7 -45.19 -29.26 -27.82
C TRP A 7 -43.91 -28.76 -27.14
N ARG A 8 -43.21 -29.63 -26.38
CA ARG A 8 -41.91 -29.30 -25.79
C ARG A 8 -40.86 -28.97 -26.86
N LYS A 9 -40.78 -29.75 -27.94
CA LYS A 9 -39.86 -29.47 -29.07
C LYS A 9 -40.18 -28.16 -29.79
N TRP A 10 -41.46 -27.84 -29.97
CA TRP A 10 -41.88 -26.58 -30.57
C TRP A 10 -41.46 -25.39 -29.69
N GLY A 11 -41.74 -25.45 -28.38
CA GLY A 11 -41.33 -24.40 -27.43
C GLY A 11 -39.81 -24.16 -27.38
N THR A 12 -39.01 -25.23 -27.37
CA THR A 12 -37.54 -25.10 -27.42
C THR A 12 -37.04 -24.49 -28.73
N ASN A 13 -37.66 -24.84 -29.87
CA ASN A 13 -37.28 -24.24 -31.15
C ASN A 13 -37.71 -22.78 -31.25
N GLN A 14 -38.89 -22.40 -30.75
CA GLN A 14 -39.32 -21.00 -30.67
C GLN A 14 -38.37 -20.17 -29.80
N HIS A 15 -37.91 -20.72 -28.67
CA HIS A 15 -36.93 -20.05 -27.83
C HIS A 15 -35.61 -19.83 -28.56
N ARG A 16 -35.08 -20.86 -29.24
CA ARG A 16 -33.88 -20.74 -30.08
C ARG A 16 -34.04 -19.71 -31.21
N ILE A 17 -35.23 -19.58 -31.79
CA ILE A 17 -35.53 -18.54 -32.79
C ILE A 17 -35.43 -17.15 -32.14
N SER A 18 -36.08 -16.95 -31.00
CA SER A 18 -36.03 -15.67 -30.25
C SER A 18 -34.60 -15.28 -29.86
N MET A 19 -33.76 -16.25 -29.49
CA MET A 19 -32.33 -16.00 -29.22
C MET A 19 -31.59 -15.53 -30.47
N CYS A 20 -31.86 -16.12 -31.65
CA CYS A 20 -31.27 -15.66 -32.91
C CYS A 20 -31.73 -14.24 -33.26
N GLU A 21 -33.03 -13.97 -33.16
CA GLU A 21 -33.61 -12.65 -33.42
C GLU A 21 -33.03 -11.58 -32.49
N THR A 22 -32.80 -11.93 -31.22
CA THR A 22 -32.16 -11.04 -30.25
C THR A 22 -30.74 -10.66 -30.69
N LEU A 23 -29.91 -11.63 -31.10
CA LEU A 23 -28.56 -11.34 -31.59
C LEU A 23 -28.59 -10.50 -32.88
N GLU A 24 -29.49 -10.83 -33.80
CA GLU A 24 -29.63 -10.09 -35.06
C GLU A 24 -30.09 -8.64 -34.83
N HIS A 25 -31.00 -8.42 -33.88
CA HIS A 25 -31.43 -7.08 -33.50
C HIS A 25 -30.30 -6.26 -32.89
N MET A 26 -29.45 -6.88 -32.04
CA MET A 26 -28.29 -6.20 -31.46
C MET A 26 -27.27 -5.73 -32.50
N LEU A 27 -27.25 -6.33 -33.69
CA LEU A 27 -26.36 -5.88 -34.78
C LEU A 27 -26.81 -4.54 -35.38
N THR A 28 -28.13 -4.28 -35.39
CA THR A 28 -28.73 -3.05 -35.92
C THR A 28 -28.84 -1.94 -34.86
N GLU A 29 -28.85 -2.29 -33.58
CA GLU A 29 -28.83 -1.32 -32.48
C GLU A 29 -27.43 -0.74 -32.19
N ASP A 30 -27.40 0.49 -31.68
CA ASP A 30 -26.20 1.14 -31.14
C ASP A 30 -26.06 0.84 -29.64
N LEU A 31 -25.66 -0.39 -29.34
CA LEU A 31 -25.38 -0.82 -27.96
C LEU A 31 -23.87 -0.70 -27.66
N ALA A 32 -23.53 -0.43 -26.40
CA ALA A 32 -22.14 -0.47 -25.96
C ALA A 32 -21.53 -1.88 -26.17
N PRO A 33 -20.27 -2.00 -26.64
CA PRO A 33 -19.63 -3.30 -26.87
C PRO A 33 -19.61 -4.23 -25.65
N THR A 34 -19.51 -3.67 -24.45
CA THR A 34 -19.56 -4.43 -23.19
C THR A 34 -20.89 -5.16 -23.00
N LEU A 35 -22.00 -4.44 -23.19
CA LEU A 35 -23.35 -4.99 -23.08
C LEU A 35 -23.63 -6.01 -24.18
N MET A 36 -23.11 -5.77 -25.39
CA MET A 36 -23.22 -6.73 -26.49
C MET A 36 -22.54 -8.07 -26.14
N LEU A 37 -21.31 -8.01 -25.64
CA LEU A 37 -20.56 -9.20 -25.26
C LEU A 37 -21.20 -9.96 -24.09
N GLU A 38 -21.72 -9.25 -23.09
CA GLU A 38 -22.44 -9.84 -21.94
C GLU A 38 -23.68 -10.60 -22.39
N LYS A 39 -24.52 -9.97 -23.25
CA LYS A 39 -25.73 -10.59 -23.81
C LYS A 39 -25.40 -11.82 -24.66
N VAL A 40 -24.38 -11.76 -25.51
CA VAL A 40 -23.94 -12.93 -26.30
C VAL A 40 -23.52 -14.08 -25.38
N GLN A 41 -22.76 -13.81 -24.32
CA GLN A 41 -22.36 -14.83 -23.37
C GLN A 41 -23.55 -15.45 -22.61
N ALA A 42 -24.50 -14.64 -22.18
CA ALA A 42 -25.72 -15.11 -21.52
C ALA A 42 -26.52 -16.05 -22.44
N LEU A 43 -26.76 -15.64 -23.69
CA LEU A 43 -27.46 -16.44 -24.69
C LEU A 43 -26.71 -17.74 -25.03
N GLN A 44 -25.37 -17.71 -25.12
CA GLN A 44 -24.58 -18.93 -25.30
C GLN A 44 -24.72 -19.91 -24.13
N GLN A 45 -24.79 -19.42 -22.89
CA GLN A 45 -25.01 -20.26 -21.71
C GLN A 45 -26.41 -20.86 -21.72
N GLU A 46 -27.41 -20.05 -22.03
CA GLU A 46 -28.80 -20.48 -22.17
C GLU A 46 -28.95 -21.56 -23.26
N TRP A 47 -28.31 -21.36 -24.42
CA TRP A 47 -28.32 -22.34 -25.51
C TRP A 47 -27.71 -23.67 -25.06
N LYS A 48 -26.60 -23.63 -24.30
CA LYS A 48 -25.97 -24.82 -23.72
C LYS A 48 -26.88 -25.54 -22.73
N LEU A 49 -27.68 -24.82 -21.94
CA LEU A 49 -28.66 -25.41 -21.03
C LEU A 49 -29.75 -26.17 -21.79
N LEU A 50 -30.35 -25.55 -22.81
CA LEU A 50 -31.38 -26.18 -23.66
C LEU A 50 -30.88 -27.46 -24.36
N ASN A 51 -29.58 -27.51 -24.68
CA ASN A 51 -28.96 -28.70 -25.27
C ASN A 51 -28.78 -29.84 -24.26
N LYS A 52 -28.49 -29.53 -22.99
CA LYS A 52 -28.36 -30.54 -21.92
C LYS A 52 -29.69 -31.20 -21.57
N GLU A 53 -30.81 -30.55 -21.85
CA GLU A 53 -32.17 -31.06 -21.61
C GLU A 53 -32.63 -32.14 -22.60
N GLY A 54 -31.72 -32.65 -23.46
CA GLY A 54 -31.98 -33.79 -24.35
C GLY A 54 -32.72 -33.45 -25.64
N ASN A 55 -32.81 -32.17 -25.99
CA ASN A 55 -33.47 -31.71 -27.22
C ASN A 55 -32.53 -31.86 -28.42
N ARG A 56 -33.01 -32.50 -29.51
CA ARG A 56 -32.25 -32.58 -30.78
C ARG A 56 -31.79 -31.17 -31.21
N ILE A 57 -30.52 -31.05 -31.55
CA ILE A 57 -29.92 -29.81 -32.05
C ILE A 57 -30.54 -29.53 -33.41
N ASN A 58 -31.11 -28.34 -33.57
CA ASN A 58 -31.48 -27.83 -34.89
C ASN A 58 -30.23 -27.16 -35.48
N GLU A 59 -29.54 -27.88 -36.37
CA GLU A 59 -28.27 -27.41 -36.95
C GLU A 59 -28.44 -26.07 -37.67
N ALA A 60 -29.55 -25.85 -38.38
CA ALA A 60 -29.80 -24.59 -39.07
C ALA A 60 -29.94 -23.40 -38.10
N LEU A 61 -30.64 -23.59 -36.97
CA LEU A 61 -30.75 -22.55 -35.95
C LEU A 61 -29.41 -22.32 -35.23
N TRP A 62 -28.62 -23.36 -35.02
CA TRP A 62 -27.28 -23.24 -34.44
C TRP A 62 -26.33 -22.45 -35.34
N GLN A 63 -26.33 -22.74 -36.65
CA GLN A 63 -25.55 -21.98 -37.63
C GLN A 63 -25.99 -20.51 -37.69
N ARG A 64 -27.30 -20.24 -37.67
CA ARG A 64 -27.86 -18.88 -37.62
C ARG A 64 -27.38 -18.13 -36.36
N PHE A 65 -27.50 -18.77 -35.20
CA PHE A 65 -27.06 -18.22 -33.92
C PHE A 65 -25.56 -17.88 -33.93
N ASN A 66 -24.71 -18.82 -34.33
CA ASN A 66 -23.27 -18.61 -34.39
C ASN A 66 -22.89 -17.52 -35.37
N THR A 67 -23.53 -17.47 -36.54
CA THR A 67 -23.27 -16.41 -37.54
C THR A 67 -23.54 -15.03 -36.95
N ALA A 68 -24.66 -14.85 -36.25
CA ALA A 68 -24.98 -13.58 -35.60
C ALA A 68 -24.02 -13.27 -34.44
N ALA A 69 -23.66 -14.28 -33.62
CA ALA A 69 -22.69 -14.11 -32.55
C ALA A 69 -21.29 -13.72 -33.08
N ASP A 70 -20.82 -14.35 -34.16
CA ASP A 70 -19.53 -14.06 -34.80
C ASP A 70 -19.50 -12.64 -35.36
N GLN A 71 -20.60 -12.17 -35.96
CA GLN A 71 -20.73 -10.78 -36.41
C GLN A 71 -20.67 -9.78 -35.24
N ILE A 72 -21.30 -10.10 -34.09
CA ILE A 72 -21.21 -9.25 -32.90
C ILE A 72 -19.78 -9.23 -32.36
N TYR A 73 -19.08 -10.37 -32.30
CA TYR A 73 -17.68 -10.43 -31.90
C TYR A 73 -16.77 -9.64 -32.84
N ALA A 74 -17.00 -9.73 -34.16
CA ALA A 74 -16.29 -8.93 -35.15
C ALA A 74 -16.52 -7.43 -34.93
N LYS A 75 -17.77 -7.00 -34.67
CA LYS A 75 -18.12 -5.61 -34.34
C LYS A 75 -17.44 -5.13 -33.04
N CYS A 76 -17.34 -6.00 -32.04
CA CYS A 76 -16.69 -5.69 -30.76
C CYS A 76 -15.15 -5.86 -30.78
N ARG A 77 -14.58 -6.35 -31.88
CA ARG A 77 -13.15 -6.68 -31.98
C ARG A 77 -12.23 -5.49 -31.68
N PRO A 78 -12.47 -4.28 -32.22
CA PRO A 78 -11.63 -3.12 -31.92
C PRO A 78 -11.59 -2.76 -30.44
N TYR A 79 -12.75 -2.85 -29.76
CA TYR A 79 -12.84 -2.62 -28.31
C TYR A 79 -12.04 -3.67 -27.53
N LEU A 80 -12.15 -4.94 -27.90
CA LEU A 80 -11.41 -6.03 -27.24
C LEU A 80 -9.89 -5.90 -27.46
N ASP A 81 -9.47 -5.55 -28.67
CA ASP A 81 -8.06 -5.33 -29.01
C ASP A 81 -7.50 -4.13 -28.23
N GLU A 82 -8.25 -3.04 -28.10
CA GLU A 82 -7.85 -1.90 -27.28
C GLU A 82 -7.74 -2.26 -25.80
N GLN A 83 -8.71 -3.00 -25.23
CA GLN A 83 -8.63 -3.49 -23.86
C GLN A 83 -7.44 -4.43 -23.63
N ASN A 84 -7.10 -5.25 -24.62
CA ASN A 84 -5.90 -6.10 -24.56
C ASN A 84 -4.62 -5.26 -24.59
N ASN A 85 -4.55 -4.25 -25.46
CA ASN A 85 -3.42 -3.33 -25.55
C ASN A 85 -3.23 -2.57 -24.24
N MET A 86 -4.30 -2.02 -23.66
CA MET A 86 -4.25 -1.32 -22.37
C MET A 86 -3.78 -2.22 -21.23
N ARG A 87 -4.19 -3.49 -21.20
CA ARG A 87 -3.70 -4.47 -20.24
C ARG A 87 -2.22 -4.80 -20.44
N GLU A 88 -1.77 -4.93 -21.68
CA GLU A 88 -0.35 -5.16 -22.01
C GLU A 88 0.53 -3.96 -21.66
N LEU A 89 0.08 -2.73 -21.91
CA LEU A 89 0.77 -1.51 -21.49
C LEU A 89 0.87 -1.44 -19.96
N SER A 90 -0.23 -1.70 -19.25
CA SER A 90 -0.26 -1.75 -17.79
C SER A 90 0.68 -2.82 -17.25
N ARG A 91 0.74 -3.99 -17.89
CA ARG A 91 1.65 -5.08 -17.55
C ARG A 91 3.12 -4.65 -17.67
N LYS A 92 3.51 -4.13 -18.84
CA LYS A 92 4.89 -3.66 -19.09
C LYS A 92 5.29 -2.55 -18.12
N ALA A 93 4.39 -1.62 -17.83
CA ALA A 93 4.64 -0.55 -16.86
C ALA A 93 4.85 -1.10 -15.44
N ARG A 94 4.04 -2.06 -15.01
CA ARG A 94 4.19 -2.75 -13.71
C ARG A 94 5.51 -3.52 -13.63
N GLU A 95 5.89 -4.23 -14.69
CA GLU A 95 7.17 -4.95 -14.76
C GLU A 95 8.37 -4.01 -14.69
N SER A 96 8.33 -2.92 -15.44
CA SER A 96 9.35 -1.87 -15.44
C SER A 96 9.48 -1.24 -14.05
N LEU A 97 8.36 -0.93 -13.39
CA LEU A 97 8.37 -0.38 -12.04
C LEU A 97 9.03 -1.36 -11.05
N CYS A 98 8.68 -2.65 -11.09
CA CYS A 98 9.34 -3.67 -10.27
C CYS A 98 10.85 -3.72 -10.52
N GLN A 99 11.27 -3.72 -11.79
CA GLN A 99 12.68 -3.74 -12.17
C GLN A 99 13.42 -2.50 -11.64
N GLN A 100 12.84 -1.30 -11.77
CA GLN A 100 13.45 -0.07 -11.27
C GLN A 100 13.61 -0.10 -9.75
N VAL A 101 12.61 -0.59 -9.01
CA VAL A 101 12.66 -0.75 -7.55
C VAL A 101 13.74 -1.74 -7.15
N GLU A 102 13.83 -2.89 -7.84
CA GLU A 102 14.84 -3.92 -7.60
C GLU A 102 16.26 -3.40 -7.83
N LEU A 103 16.47 -2.66 -8.93
CA LEU A 103 17.76 -2.06 -9.25
C LEU A 103 18.15 -0.98 -8.23
N PHE A 104 17.22 -0.08 -7.90
CA PHE A 104 17.43 0.93 -6.88
C PHE A 104 17.80 0.31 -5.53
N ALA A 105 17.03 -0.69 -5.07
CA ALA A 105 17.29 -1.37 -3.80
C ALA A 105 18.68 -2.04 -3.72
N LYS A 106 19.19 -2.54 -4.85
CA LYS A 106 20.51 -3.19 -4.94
C LYS A 106 21.65 -2.18 -5.06
N ALA A 107 21.42 -1.03 -5.70
CA ALA A 107 22.43 -0.01 -5.91
C ALA A 107 22.64 0.90 -4.70
N VAL A 108 21.65 1.01 -3.81
CA VAL A 108 21.73 1.84 -2.61
C VAL A 108 22.73 1.26 -1.60
N ASP A 109 23.72 2.07 -1.22
CA ASP A 109 24.52 1.83 -0.02
C ASP A 109 23.71 2.24 1.23
N TRP A 110 23.16 1.24 1.90
CA TRP A 110 22.33 1.42 3.10
C TRP A 110 23.08 1.99 4.30
N SER A 111 24.42 2.03 4.28
CA SER A 111 25.23 2.58 5.37
C SER A 111 25.35 4.11 5.33
N GLN A 112 25.22 4.73 4.14
CA GLN A 112 25.35 6.18 3.93
C GLN A 112 24.11 6.78 3.24
N VAL A 113 22.98 6.10 3.34
CA VAL A 113 21.78 6.46 2.58
C VAL A 113 21.10 7.73 3.10
N ASN A 114 20.57 8.53 2.17
CA ASN A 114 19.61 9.58 2.52
C ASN A 114 18.22 8.97 2.76
N TRP A 115 17.91 8.70 4.01
CA TRP A 115 16.64 8.08 4.42
C TRP A 115 15.38 8.83 3.96
N LYS A 116 15.42 10.17 3.92
CA LYS A 116 14.28 10.97 3.45
C LYS A 116 13.96 10.68 1.98
N LYS A 117 15.00 10.58 1.14
CA LYS A 117 14.85 10.25 -0.29
C LYS A 117 14.30 8.83 -0.49
N VAL A 118 14.78 7.85 0.27
CA VAL A 118 14.27 6.47 0.17
C VAL A 118 12.80 6.39 0.58
N ILE A 119 12.42 7.03 1.69
CA ILE A 119 11.03 7.06 2.15
C ILE A 119 10.12 7.74 1.12
N HIS A 120 10.59 8.80 0.46
CA HIS A 120 9.87 9.44 -0.64
C HIS A 120 9.69 8.48 -1.82
N ALA A 121 10.77 7.83 -2.28
CA ALA A 121 10.73 6.86 -3.37
C ALA A 121 9.74 5.72 -3.09
N VAL A 122 9.72 5.19 -1.86
CA VAL A 122 8.73 4.16 -1.44
C VAL A 122 7.29 4.66 -1.58
N ARG A 123 7.01 5.92 -1.25
CA ARG A 123 5.67 6.52 -1.40
C ARG A 123 5.30 6.69 -2.87
N GLU A 124 6.23 7.18 -3.68
CA GLU A 124 6.02 7.36 -5.13
C GLU A 124 5.79 6.04 -5.85
N VAL A 125 6.56 5.00 -5.51
CA VAL A 125 6.38 3.66 -6.06
C VAL A 125 5.00 3.11 -5.73
N ARG A 126 4.54 3.25 -4.47
CA ARG A 126 3.19 2.84 -4.05
C ARG A 126 2.12 3.61 -4.82
N ALA A 127 2.23 4.94 -4.88
CA ALA A 127 1.28 5.78 -5.59
C ALA A 127 1.24 5.47 -7.10
N THR A 128 2.39 5.17 -7.70
CA THR A 128 2.49 4.78 -9.11
C THR A 128 1.83 3.42 -9.33
N TRP A 129 2.14 2.43 -8.50
CA TRP A 129 1.56 1.08 -8.60
C TRP A 129 0.03 1.08 -8.57
N GLU A 130 -0.58 1.85 -7.67
CA GLU A 130 -2.05 1.97 -7.57
C GLU A 130 -2.68 2.64 -8.79
N LYS A 131 -1.96 3.55 -9.45
CA LYS A 131 -2.43 4.23 -10.66
C LYS A 131 -2.31 3.37 -11.92
N LEU A 132 -1.47 2.33 -11.90
CA LEU A 132 -1.31 1.45 -13.05
C LEU A 132 -2.58 0.61 -13.24
N GLY A 133 -3.11 0.61 -14.46
CA GLY A 133 -4.33 -0.08 -14.83
C GLY A 133 -4.33 -1.60 -14.58
N ALA A 134 -5.49 -2.22 -14.87
CA ALA A 134 -5.66 -3.65 -14.75
C ALA A 134 -4.71 -4.41 -15.69
N VAL A 135 -4.35 -5.63 -15.28
CA VAL A 135 -3.55 -6.57 -16.08
C VAL A 135 -4.33 -7.86 -16.27
N ASP A 136 -3.83 -8.74 -17.15
CA ASP A 136 -4.39 -10.07 -17.31
C ASP A 136 -4.40 -10.82 -15.95
N PRO A 137 -5.54 -11.41 -15.53
CA PRO A 137 -5.65 -12.17 -14.29
C PRO A 137 -4.61 -13.29 -14.13
N ARG A 138 -4.18 -13.91 -15.23
CA ARG A 138 -3.14 -14.97 -15.24
C ARG A 138 -1.79 -14.46 -14.77
N GLN A 139 -1.49 -13.18 -15.00
CA GLN A 139 -0.20 -12.55 -14.71
C GLN A 139 -0.25 -11.68 -13.45
N GLN A 140 -1.45 -11.27 -13.03
CA GLN A 140 -1.64 -10.40 -11.87
C GLN A 140 -0.99 -10.95 -10.60
N LYS A 141 -1.13 -12.26 -10.34
CA LYS A 141 -0.58 -12.89 -9.13
C LYS A 141 0.95 -12.81 -9.07
N SER A 142 1.64 -13.17 -10.16
CA SER A 142 3.10 -13.16 -10.21
C SER A 142 3.66 -11.74 -10.15
N LEU A 143 3.00 -10.78 -10.80
CA LEU A 143 3.38 -9.36 -10.73
C LEU A 143 3.21 -8.78 -9.33
N ASN A 144 2.10 -9.06 -8.66
CA ASN A 144 1.89 -8.62 -7.28
C ASN A 144 2.97 -9.22 -6.35
N GLN A 145 3.29 -10.50 -6.51
CA GLN A 145 4.34 -11.16 -5.72
C GLN A 145 5.71 -10.50 -5.93
N ARG A 146 6.08 -10.23 -7.20
CA ARG A 146 7.32 -9.54 -7.55
C ARG A 146 7.37 -8.13 -6.95
N TYR A 147 6.29 -7.37 -7.11
CA TYR A 147 6.16 -6.03 -6.52
C TYR A 147 6.36 -6.05 -5.00
N HIS A 148 5.65 -6.92 -4.29
CA HIS A 148 5.79 -7.02 -2.84
C HIS A 148 7.20 -7.48 -2.43
N ALA A 149 7.85 -8.35 -3.20
CA ALA A 149 9.25 -8.73 -2.96
C ALA A 149 10.19 -7.53 -3.11
N ALA A 150 10.06 -6.77 -4.20
CA ALA A 150 10.83 -5.56 -4.46
C ALA A 150 10.62 -4.50 -3.37
N MET A 151 9.37 -4.25 -2.98
CA MET A 151 9.03 -3.31 -1.89
C MET A 151 9.62 -3.74 -0.54
N ARG A 152 9.62 -5.04 -0.23
CA ARG A 152 10.26 -5.55 1.00
C ARG A 152 11.76 -5.25 1.04
N MET A 153 12.44 -5.21 -0.11
CA MET A 153 13.87 -4.86 -0.17
C MET A 153 14.12 -3.41 0.28
N LEU A 154 13.20 -2.49 -0.02
CA LEU A 154 13.28 -1.10 0.45
C LEU A 154 12.80 -0.91 1.89
N GLU A 155 11.75 -1.64 2.29
CA GLU A 155 11.08 -1.42 3.58
C GLU A 155 11.80 -2.07 4.76
N ARG A 156 12.54 -3.16 4.52
CA ARG A 156 13.29 -3.86 5.57
C ARG A 156 14.38 -2.97 6.18
N PRO A 157 15.28 -2.32 5.39
CA PRO A 157 16.25 -1.39 5.94
C PRO A 157 15.63 -0.21 6.69
N ILE A 158 14.54 0.37 6.15
CA ILE A 158 13.80 1.46 6.82
C ILE A 158 13.28 1.01 8.19
N SER A 159 12.73 -0.21 8.26
CA SER A 159 12.20 -0.76 9.50
C SER A 159 13.29 -1.08 10.52
N GLN A 160 14.45 -1.58 10.05
CA GLN A 160 15.62 -1.82 10.89
C GLN A 160 16.18 -0.50 11.43
N GLU A 161 16.31 0.53 10.61
CA GLU A 161 16.79 1.85 11.04
C GLU A 161 15.83 2.49 12.06
N ARG A 162 14.52 2.38 11.83
CA ARG A 162 13.52 2.83 12.81
C ARG A 162 13.68 2.12 14.15
N ALA A 163 13.92 0.80 14.13
CA ALA A 163 14.15 0.02 15.34
C ALA A 163 15.45 0.44 16.06
N LYS A 164 16.54 0.69 15.32
CA LYS A 164 17.80 1.23 15.86
C LYS A 164 17.58 2.59 16.53
N ASN A 165 16.88 3.52 15.87
CA ASN A 165 16.57 4.84 16.45
C ASN A 165 15.74 4.74 17.72
N LYS A 166 14.78 3.80 17.77
CA LYS A 166 13.99 3.57 18.97
C LYS A 166 14.86 3.05 20.11
N ALA A 167 15.69 2.04 19.85
CA ALA A 167 16.59 1.45 20.84
C ALA A 167 17.61 2.48 21.37
N LEU A 168 18.25 3.25 20.48
CA LEU A 168 19.19 4.31 20.85
C LEU A 168 18.53 5.31 21.80
N ARG A 169 17.34 5.80 21.45
CA ARG A 169 16.64 6.80 22.28
C ARG A 169 16.19 6.24 23.61
N GLN A 170 15.77 4.97 23.65
CA GLN A 170 15.49 4.29 24.92
C GLN A 170 16.73 4.25 25.82
N THR A 171 17.89 3.90 25.26
CA THR A 171 19.17 3.94 26.00
C THR A 171 19.55 5.35 26.45
N LEU A 172 19.32 6.39 25.62
CA LEU A 172 19.57 7.79 26.01
C LEU A 172 18.67 8.22 27.17
N ILE A 173 17.40 7.80 27.18
CA ILE A 173 16.46 8.04 28.28
C ILE A 173 16.95 7.38 29.56
N GLU A 174 17.33 6.10 29.51
CA GLU A 174 17.84 5.37 30.67
C GLU A 174 19.10 6.04 31.25
N LYS A 175 20.05 6.41 30.39
CA LYS A 175 21.25 7.15 30.82
C LYS A 175 20.89 8.50 31.44
N ALA A 176 19.96 9.25 30.85
CA ALA A 176 19.51 10.53 31.39
C ALA A 176 18.84 10.36 32.76
N GLN A 177 18.03 9.32 32.95
CA GLN A 177 17.42 8.97 34.23
C GLN A 177 18.47 8.60 35.28
N THR A 178 19.54 7.89 34.90
CA THR A 178 20.67 7.64 35.80
C THR A 178 21.36 8.95 36.20
N GLN A 179 21.60 9.87 35.26
CA GLN A 179 22.21 11.16 35.57
C GLN A 179 21.31 12.05 36.45
N ALA A 180 19.99 11.94 36.31
CA ALA A 180 19.04 12.61 37.20
C ALA A 180 19.23 12.25 38.68
N GLN A 181 19.75 11.06 38.98
CA GLN A 181 20.04 10.59 40.34
C GLN A 181 21.53 10.69 40.72
N ASN A 182 22.41 11.15 39.81
CA ASN A 182 23.84 11.22 40.08
C ASN A 182 24.14 12.32 41.11
N PRO A 183 24.80 12.02 42.25
CA PRO A 183 25.12 13.03 43.27
C PRO A 183 26.12 14.08 42.77
N ASP A 184 27.02 13.71 41.86
CA ASP A 184 27.94 14.65 41.21
C ASP A 184 27.20 15.41 40.11
N LEU A 185 26.70 16.60 40.49
CA LEU A 185 25.90 17.45 39.62
C LEU A 185 26.71 18.00 38.42
N ILE A 186 28.00 18.28 38.59
CA ILE A 186 28.84 18.79 37.50
C ILE A 186 28.99 17.71 36.43
N LYS A 187 29.30 16.48 36.85
CA LYS A 187 29.37 15.33 35.96
C LYS A 187 28.02 15.04 35.30
N ALA A 188 26.92 15.07 36.06
CA ALA A 188 25.58 14.85 35.53
C ALA A 188 25.22 15.85 34.41
N ILE A 189 25.51 17.14 34.60
CA ILE A 189 25.25 18.17 33.57
C ILE A 189 26.06 17.92 32.31
N LYS A 190 27.35 17.57 32.45
CA LYS A 190 28.22 17.27 31.31
C LYS A 190 27.67 16.09 30.50
N GLU A 191 27.30 15.01 31.16
CA GLU A 191 26.74 13.82 30.53
C GLU A 191 25.39 14.11 29.86
N ILE A 192 24.48 14.85 30.51
CA ILE A 192 23.18 15.23 29.90
C ILE A 192 23.37 16.00 28.59
N ARG A 193 24.31 16.95 28.53
CA ARG A 193 24.60 17.69 27.28
C ARG A 193 25.06 16.76 26.16
N GLN A 194 25.95 15.81 26.47
CA GLN A 194 26.39 14.80 25.50
C GLN A 194 25.26 13.90 25.03
N LEU A 195 24.32 13.53 25.91
CA LEU A 195 23.14 12.74 25.55
C LEU A 195 22.18 13.53 24.65
N GLN A 196 22.02 14.84 24.89
CA GLN A 196 21.19 15.72 24.05
C GLN A 196 21.75 15.84 22.62
N GLU A 197 23.08 15.94 22.46
CA GLU A 197 23.74 15.93 21.15
C GLU A 197 23.54 14.60 20.39
N GLN A 198 23.48 13.48 21.12
CA GLN A 198 23.20 12.16 20.56
C GLN A 198 21.73 11.93 20.22
N TRP A 199 20.83 12.85 20.56
CA TRP A 199 19.40 12.73 20.22
C TRP A 199 19.14 13.17 18.78
N HIS A 200 19.35 12.25 17.83
CA HIS A 200 19.07 12.45 16.42
C HIS A 200 18.09 11.39 15.87
N ILE A 201 17.37 11.75 14.81
CA ILE A 201 16.36 10.89 14.18
C ILE A 201 16.66 10.81 12.68
N THR A 202 17.02 9.63 12.20
CA THR A 202 17.20 9.35 10.76
C THR A 202 15.87 8.93 10.11
N VAL A 203 15.18 7.97 10.73
CA VAL A 203 13.87 7.44 10.36
C VAL A 203 12.94 7.54 11.57
N ALA A 204 11.89 8.35 11.45
CA ALA A 204 10.89 8.52 12.49
C ALA A 204 9.96 7.29 12.60
N SER A 205 9.50 7.03 13.82
CA SER A 205 8.41 6.12 14.14
C SER A 205 7.06 6.84 14.07
N LYS A 206 6.00 6.19 14.56
CA LYS A 206 4.68 6.83 14.68
C LYS A 206 4.77 8.02 15.64
N ARG A 207 4.10 9.13 15.30
CA ARG A 207 4.12 10.39 16.07
C ARG A 207 3.97 10.19 17.59
N ASN A 208 2.97 9.43 18.04
CA ASN A 208 2.75 9.21 19.48
C ASN A 208 3.94 8.51 20.19
N GLN A 209 4.66 7.62 19.50
CA GLN A 209 5.84 6.97 20.07
C GLN A 209 7.01 7.95 20.16
N GLU A 210 7.18 8.78 19.14
CA GLU A 210 8.20 9.85 19.11
C GLU A 210 7.96 10.85 20.24
N ASP A 211 6.72 11.31 20.39
CA ASP A 211 6.30 12.26 21.43
C ASP A 211 6.52 11.68 22.83
N SER A 212 6.18 10.39 23.03
CA SER A 212 6.39 9.70 24.30
C SER A 212 7.87 9.57 24.67
N LEU A 213 8.72 9.16 23.73
CA LEU A 213 10.17 9.06 23.94
C LEU A 213 10.78 10.43 24.25
N TRP A 214 10.41 11.45 23.48
CA TRP A 214 10.90 12.81 23.69
C TRP A 214 10.49 13.37 25.05
N LYS A 215 9.22 13.18 25.45
CA LYS A 215 8.73 13.61 26.76
C LYS A 215 9.53 12.96 27.89
N ALA A 216 9.74 11.65 27.83
CA ALA A 216 10.51 10.92 28.85
C ALA A 216 11.96 11.41 28.95
N PHE A 217 12.62 11.60 27.80
CA PHE A 217 14.00 12.10 27.75
C PHE A 217 14.09 13.52 28.32
N ARG A 218 13.18 14.40 27.90
CA ARG A 218 13.12 15.78 28.36
C ARG A 218 12.88 15.86 29.87
N THR A 219 11.92 15.11 30.41
CA THR A 219 11.66 15.07 31.85
C THR A 219 12.92 14.69 32.64
N ALA A 220 13.69 13.70 32.19
CA ALA A 220 14.94 13.31 32.86
C ALA A 220 16.02 14.41 32.79
N CYS A 221 16.15 15.09 31.64
CA CYS A 221 17.07 16.22 31.50
C CYS A 221 16.67 17.39 32.41
N ASP A 222 15.38 17.74 32.43
CA ASP A 222 14.84 18.85 33.23
C ASP A 222 15.10 18.61 34.73
N GLN A 223 15.04 17.37 35.23
CA GLN A 223 15.38 17.03 36.62
C GLN A 223 16.82 17.41 37.00
N VAL A 224 17.80 17.18 36.12
CA VAL A 224 19.20 17.54 36.37
C VAL A 224 19.37 19.07 36.42
N PHE A 225 18.71 19.79 35.50
CA PHE A 225 18.81 21.24 35.45
C PHE A 225 18.06 21.92 36.59
N GLU A 226 16.95 21.37 37.08
CA GLU A 226 16.27 21.87 38.28
C GLU A 226 17.11 21.64 39.54
N ARG A 227 17.78 20.49 39.69
CA ARG A 227 18.78 20.28 40.76
C ARG A 227 19.90 21.31 40.70
N ARG A 228 20.38 21.65 39.51
CA ARG A 228 21.38 22.71 39.31
C ARG A 228 20.85 24.07 39.75
N ARG A 229 19.63 24.43 39.37
CA ARG A 229 18.99 25.69 39.75
C ARG A 229 18.87 25.80 41.27
N GLY A 230 18.40 24.74 41.93
CA GLY A 230 18.30 24.67 43.40
C GLY A 230 19.65 24.77 44.10
N ALA A 231 20.69 24.10 43.59
CA ALA A 231 22.04 24.19 44.17
C ALA A 231 22.62 25.61 44.09
N LEU A 232 22.43 26.31 42.96
CA LEU A 232 22.86 27.70 42.79
C LEU A 232 22.11 28.65 43.73
N GLN A 233 20.78 28.48 43.86
CA GLN A 233 19.97 29.28 44.76
C GLN A 233 20.40 29.08 46.22
N HIS A 234 20.59 27.83 46.64
CA HIS A 234 21.06 27.54 48.00
C HIS A 234 22.46 28.14 48.28
N GLN A 235 23.38 28.04 47.31
CA GLN A 235 24.71 28.64 47.45
C GLN A 235 24.63 30.17 47.57
N GLN A 236 23.73 30.82 46.84
CA GLN A 236 23.51 32.26 46.93
C GLN A 236 22.94 32.65 48.32
N GLU A 237 21.93 31.92 48.82
CA GLU A 237 21.36 32.15 50.15
C GLU A 237 22.40 31.99 51.27
N VAL A 238 23.27 30.98 51.17
CA VAL A 238 24.38 30.79 52.12
C VAL A 238 25.34 31.98 52.11
N ILE A 239 25.75 32.45 50.92
CA ILE A 239 26.63 33.62 50.79
C ILE A 239 25.97 34.87 51.36
N GLU A 240 24.69 35.13 51.05
CA GLU A 240 23.94 36.27 51.56
C GLU A 240 23.83 36.24 53.10
N SER A 241 23.56 35.06 53.67
CA SER A 241 23.51 34.89 55.13
C SER A 241 24.86 35.11 55.80
N GLN A 242 25.96 34.65 55.20
CA GLN A 242 27.32 34.86 55.68
C GLN A 242 27.69 36.35 55.66
N ILE A 243 27.39 37.05 54.56
CA ILE A 243 27.59 38.50 54.44
C ILE A 243 26.80 39.25 55.52
N LYS A 244 25.53 38.88 55.75
CA LYS A 244 24.68 39.49 56.79
C LYS A 244 25.20 39.21 58.21
N SER A 245 25.80 38.04 58.45
CA SER A 245 26.38 37.68 59.75
C SER A 245 27.73 38.35 60.04
N LEU A 246 28.51 38.66 58.99
CA LEU A 246 29.78 39.40 59.08
C LEU A 246 29.58 40.92 59.17
N GLY A 247 28.39 41.42 58.79
CA GLY A 247 27.96 42.78 59.07
C GLY A 247 27.26 42.90 60.44
N VAL A 248 28.02 43.08 61.52
CA VAL A 248 27.49 43.58 62.81
C VAL A 248 27.68 45.11 62.87
N PRO A 249 26.69 45.85 63.39
CA PRO A 249 26.39 47.23 63.04
C PRO A 249 27.26 48.25 63.81
N GLY A 250 27.52 49.38 63.14
CA GLY A 250 27.81 50.65 63.80
C GLY A 250 26.52 51.39 64.11
#